data_AF-A0A1G1HEP1-F1
#
_entry.id   AF-A0A1G1HEP1-F1
#
_cell.length_a   1.000
_cell.length_b   1.000
_cell.length_c   1.000
_cell.angle_alpha   90.00
_cell.angle_beta   90.00
_cell.angle_gamma   90.00
#
_symmetry.space_group_name_H-M   'P 1'
#
loop_
_entity.id
_entity.type
_entity.pdbx_description
1 polymer ?
#
loop_
_entity_poly.entity_id
_entity_poly.type
_entity_poly.pdbx_seq_one_letter_code
_entity_poly.pdbx_strand_id
1 'polypeptide(L)'
;KKRLTYEIKKQKRGHYVFFQFKAAPPVVKELERTYKLTDSVIKFMTIRLEKELRVREVKPPKPPKPDAKKETHGRTAAGPPAA
;
A
#
# COMPACT_ATOMS: atom_id res chain seq x y z
N LYS A 1 1.29 -0.23 -4.05
CA LYS A 1 1.40 -1.69 -3.74
C LYS A 1 2.86 -2.11 -3.79
N LYS A 2 3.41 -2.64 -2.70
CA LYS A 2 4.79 -3.20 -2.65
C LYS A 2 4.74 -4.72 -2.81
N ARG A 3 5.78 -5.33 -3.37
CA ARG A 3 5.94 -6.80 -3.46
C ARG A 3 6.43 -7.31 -2.11
N LEU A 4 5.83 -8.39 -1.60
CA LEU A 4 6.29 -9.05 -0.38
C LEU A 4 7.49 -9.93 -0.70
N THR A 5 8.45 -10.05 0.23
CA THR A 5 9.63 -10.92 0.05
C THR A 5 9.22 -12.39 -0.05
N TYR A 6 8.18 -12.77 0.69
CA TYR A 6 7.56 -14.10 0.67
C TYR A 6 6.04 -13.96 0.66
N GLU A 7 5.38 -15.03 0.26
CA GLU A 7 3.92 -15.09 0.17
C GLU A 7 3.31 -15.17 1.58
N ILE A 8 2.30 -14.32 1.84
CA ILE A 8 1.55 -14.32 3.11
C ILE A 8 0.09 -14.53 2.77
N LYS A 9 -0.56 -15.56 3.33
CA LYS A 9 -1.96 -15.92 3.03
C LYS A 9 -2.26 -15.93 1.51
N LYS A 10 -1.35 -16.52 0.72
CA LYS A 10 -1.43 -16.57 -0.75
C LYS A 10 -1.34 -15.23 -1.50
N GLN A 11 -0.92 -14.17 -0.82
CA GLN A 11 -0.73 -12.84 -1.41
C GLN A 11 0.75 -12.55 -1.67
N LYS A 12 1.08 -12.09 -2.89
CA LYS A 12 2.44 -11.70 -3.31
C LYS A 12 2.72 -10.20 -3.23
N ARG A 13 1.68 -9.38 -3.04
CA ARG A 13 1.75 -7.90 -2.97
C ARG A 13 0.88 -7.41 -1.83
N GLY A 14 1.25 -6.28 -1.23
CA GLY A 14 0.51 -5.67 -0.14
C GLY A 14 0.69 -4.16 -0.04
N HIS A 15 -0.10 -3.55 0.84
CA HIS A 15 0.08 -2.17 1.28
C HIS A 15 0.57 -2.20 2.73
N TYR A 16 1.62 -1.44 3.01
CA TYR A 16 2.12 -1.25 4.36
C TYR A 16 1.62 0.09 4.88
N VAL A 17 1.00 0.07 6.05
CA VAL A 17 0.59 1.27 6.76
C VAL A 17 1.28 1.26 8.11
N PHE A 18 1.87 2.39 8.47
CA PHE A 18 2.50 2.60 9.77
C PHE A 18 1.92 3.87 10.36
N PHE A 19 1.42 3.78 11.58
CA PHE A 19 0.90 4.90 12.33
C PHE A 19 1.26 4.69 13.80
N GLN A 20 1.33 5.79 14.51
CA GLN A 20 1.56 5.85 15.94
C GLN A 20 0.33 6.48 16.57
N PHE A 21 -0.15 5.90 17.66
CA PHE A 21 -1.35 6.37 18.33
C PHE A 21 -1.20 6.22 19.84
N LYS A 22 -1.92 7.07 20.59
CA LYS A 22 -2.11 6.92 22.04
C LYS A 22 -3.52 6.41 22.26
N ALA A 23 -3.66 5.30 22.99
CA ALA A 23 -4.97 4.74 23.33
C ALA A 23 -4.87 3.98 24.65
N ALA A 24 -6.03 3.77 25.29
CA ALA A 24 -6.14 2.94 26.47
C ALA A 24 -5.98 1.44 26.10
N PRO A 25 -5.49 0.58 27.03
CA PRO A 25 -5.35 -0.86 26.80
C PRO A 25 -6.58 -1.61 26.24
N PRO A 26 -7.83 -1.35 26.67
CA PRO A 26 -8.99 -2.07 26.12
C PRO A 26 -9.19 -1.80 24.62
N VAL A 27 -8.93 -0.57 24.17
CA VAL A 27 -9.06 -0.17 22.77
C VAL A 27 -8.08 -0.92 21.87
N VAL A 28 -6.85 -1.15 22.35
CA VAL A 28 -5.84 -1.93 21.61
C VAL A 28 -6.32 -3.37 21.39
N LYS A 29 -6.93 -3.97 22.41
CA LYS A 29 -7.46 -5.35 22.33
C LYS A 29 -8.60 -5.46 21.32
N GLU A 30 -9.48 -4.46 21.26
CA GLU A 30 -10.56 -4.40 20.27
C GLU A 30 -10.02 -4.21 18.85
N LEU A 31 -9.04 -3.34 18.66
CA LEU A 31 -8.36 -3.15 17.36
C LEU A 31 -7.76 -4.47 16.85
N GLU A 32 -7.05 -5.20 17.71
CA GLU A 32 -6.47 -6.49 17.33
C GLU A 32 -7.53 -7.53 16.98
N ARG A 33 -8.68 -7.52 17.66
CA ARG A 33 -9.82 -8.38 17.30
C ARG A 33 -10.35 -8.03 15.91
N THR A 34 -10.54 -6.75 15.63
CA THR A 34 -10.99 -6.26 14.32
C THR A 34 -9.99 -6.62 13.22
N TYR A 35 -8.68 -6.46 13.45
CA TYR A 35 -7.65 -6.85 12.49
C TYR A 35 -7.60 -8.35 12.21
N LYS A 36 -7.91 -9.19 13.20
CA LYS A 36 -8.02 -10.64 13.00
C LYS A 36 -9.24 -11.01 12.16
N LEU A 37 -10.36 -10.32 12.36
CA LEU A 37 -11.61 -10.59 11.65
C LEU A 37 -11.62 -10.02 10.22
N THR A 38 -10.84 -8.97 9.97
CA THR A 38 -10.80 -8.30 8.68
C THR A 38 -9.89 -9.04 7.70
N ASP A 39 -10.45 -9.71 6.69
CA ASP A 39 -9.69 -10.48 5.70
C ASP A 39 -8.69 -9.65 4.87
N SER A 40 -8.95 -8.35 4.73
CA SER A 40 -8.04 -7.42 4.04
C SER A 40 -6.71 -7.22 4.78
N VAL A 41 -6.67 -7.50 6.09
CA VAL A 41 -5.45 -7.39 6.91
C VAL A 41 -4.77 -8.75 6.97
N ILE A 42 -3.75 -8.93 6.13
CA ILE A 42 -3.04 -10.22 6.03
C ILE A 42 -2.04 -10.44 7.18
N LYS A 43 -1.48 -9.35 7.72
CA LYS A 43 -0.50 -9.35 8.81
C LYS A 43 -0.55 -8.01 9.53
N PHE A 44 -0.51 -8.03 10.86
CA PHE A 44 -0.37 -6.84 11.69
C PHE A 44 0.67 -7.08 12.78
N MET A 45 1.21 -6.01 13.35
CA MET A 45 2.15 -6.04 14.46
C MET A 45 1.92 -4.81 15.33
N THR A 46 1.56 -5.04 16.59
CA THR A 46 1.37 -4.00 17.59
C THR A 46 2.62 -3.97 18.48
N ILE A 47 3.24 -2.79 18.64
CA ILE A 47 4.41 -2.62 19.50
C ILE A 47 4.08 -1.55 20.55
N ARG A 48 4.29 -1.87 21.82
CA ARG A 48 4.22 -0.89 22.91
C ARG A 48 5.46 -0.01 22.86
N LEU A 49 5.25 1.29 22.68
CA LEU A 49 6.31 2.29 22.69
C LEU A 49 6.48 2.83 24.12
N GLU A 50 7.70 2.82 24.63
CA GLU A 50 8.05 3.43 25.93
C GLU A 50 8.39 4.92 25.80
N LYS A 51 8.86 5.34 24.61
CA LYS A 51 9.28 6.72 24.32
C LYS A 51 8.18 7.47 23.57
N GLU A 52 8.22 8.80 23.64
CA GLU A 52 7.22 9.68 23.02
C GLU A 52 7.04 9.45 21.52
N LEU A 53 5.80 9.66 21.08
CA LEU A 53 5.42 9.49 19.68
C LEU A 53 6.13 10.51 18.81
N ARG A 54 6.86 10.04 17.80
CA ARG A 54 7.41 10.91 16.77
C ARG A 54 6.30 11.26 15.80
N VAL A 55 5.75 12.47 15.92
CA VAL A 55 4.83 13.03 14.93
C VAL A 55 5.63 13.24 13.64
N ARG A 56 5.44 12.34 12.68
CA ARG A 56 6.01 12.53 11.34
C ARG A 56 5.16 13.56 10.63
N GLU A 57 5.71 14.74 10.35
CA GLU A 57 5.08 15.72 9.48
C GLU A 57 4.74 15.06 8.14
N VAL A 58 3.44 14.92 7.88
CA VAL A 58 2.96 14.44 6.58
C VAL A 58 3.15 15.59 5.61
N LYS A 59 4.27 15.59 4.86
CA LYS A 59 4.39 16.50 3.71
C LYS A 59 3.22 16.19 2.76
N PRO A 60 2.43 17.20 2.35
CA PRO A 60 1.31 16.98 1.45
C PRO A 60 1.80 16.26 0.18
N PRO A 61 0.97 15.35 -0.40
CA PRO A 61 1.36 14.64 -1.59
C PRO A 61 1.69 15.65 -2.69
N LYS A 62 2.92 15.60 -3.22
CA LYS A 62 3.30 16.41 -4.39
C LYS A 62 2.33 16.03 -5.53
N PRO A 63 1.78 17.02 -6.26
CA PRO A 63 0.84 16.74 -7.34
C PRO A 63 1.49 15.79 -8.34
N PRO A 64 0.71 14.86 -8.93
CA PRO A 64 1.21 13.96 -9.96
C PRO A 64 1.77 14.82 -11.09
N LYS A 65 3.04 14.58 -11.45
CA LYS A 65 3.59 15.15 -12.70
C LYS A 65 2.74 14.57 -13.84
N PRO A 66 2.26 15.39 -14.78
CA PRO A 66 1.43 14.91 -15.88
C PRO A 66 2.20 13.83 -16.65
N ASP A 67 1.62 12.64 -16.70
CA ASP A 67 2.12 11.49 -17.43
C ASP A 67 2.34 11.86 -18.91
N ALA A 68 3.60 11.88 -19.34
CA ALA A 68 3.94 11.85 -20.75
C ALA A 68 3.47 10.51 -21.35
N LYS A 69 2.36 10.58 -22.07
CA LYS A 69 1.89 9.72 -23.17
C LYS A 69 2.45 8.29 -23.19
N LYS A 70 1.65 7.33 -22.74
CA LYS A 70 1.77 5.93 -23.14
C LYS A 70 0.54 5.52 -23.96
N GLU A 71 0.58 5.85 -25.25
CA GLU A 71 -0.27 5.19 -26.25
C GLU A 71 0.40 3.86 -26.61
N THR A 72 -0.24 2.76 -26.20
CA THR A 72 -0.08 1.41 -26.76
C THR A 72 -1.51 1.00 -27.13
N HIS A 73 -1.89 0.44 -28.27
CA HIS A 73 -1.25 -0.54 -29.16
C HIS A 73 -2.24 -0.81 -30.33
N GLY A 74 -1.76 -1.30 -31.48
CA GLY A 74 -2.58 -2.03 -32.46
C GLY A 74 -2.13 -1.80 -33.90
N ARG A 75 -1.24 -2.62 -34.46
CA ARG A 75 -1.53 -3.86 -35.21
C ARG A 75 -2.04 -3.64 -36.65
N THR A 76 -1.08 -3.84 -37.56
CA THR A 76 -1.14 -4.71 -38.76
C THR A 76 -1.80 -4.23 -40.06
N ALA A 77 -1.05 -4.45 -41.15
CA ALA A 77 -1.43 -4.74 -42.54
C ALA A 77 -1.74 -3.58 -43.52
N ALA A 78 -0.77 -3.24 -44.39
CA ALA A 78 -0.87 -3.24 -45.86
C ALA A 78 0.46 -2.74 -46.48
N GLY A 79 0.90 -3.34 -47.59
CA GLY A 79 2.30 -3.39 -48.05
C GLY A 79 2.88 -2.14 -48.75
N PRO A 80 4.15 -2.20 -49.19
CA PRO A 80 4.79 -1.18 -50.04
C PRO A 80 4.56 -1.51 -51.54
N PRO A 81 5.13 -0.77 -52.51
CA PRO A 81 5.03 0.67 -52.84
C PRO A 81 4.60 0.87 -54.33
N ALA A 82 4.06 2.03 -54.75
CA ALA A 82 4.03 2.44 -56.17
C ALA A 82 3.62 3.91 -56.39
N ALA A 83 4.53 4.69 -56.99
CA ALA A 83 4.37 5.78 -57.98
C ALA A 83 5.52 6.79 -57.84
#